data_AF-A0A1I5M7Y1-F1
#
_entry.id   AF-A0A1I5M7Y1-F1
#
_cell.length_a   1.000
_cell.length_b   1.000
_cell.length_c   1.000
_cell.angle_alpha   90.00
_cell.angle_beta   90.00
_cell.angle_gamma   90.00
#
_symmetry.space_group_name_H-M   'P 1'
#
loop_
_entity.id
_entity.type
_entity.pdbx_description
1 polymer ?
#
loop_
_entity_poly.entity_id
_entity_poly.type
_entity_poly.pdbx_seq_one_letter_code
_entity_poly.pdbx_strand_id
1 'polypeptide(L)'
;MSVPEYPALEIQDWLRVFCYDSYCADAMTSGLTNSKDTTLRWQLAVDTLYRLLASDLLYIPALKADDSSMMKSAALDYIKSLARHDPFSSDIEETSHWYLWDISATDRCHSLIDKYGIRDLPQGELSQGLVAALHSLFAENQVAWSDYPLIAISTDQ
;
A
#
# COMPACT_ATOMS: atom_id res chain seq x y z
N MET A 1 14.37 10.54 -13.72
CA MET A 1 14.28 10.44 -12.25
C MET A 1 14.77 9.08 -11.85
N SER A 2 15.59 8.97 -10.79
CA SER A 2 15.94 7.66 -10.22
C SER A 2 14.70 7.06 -9.56
N VAL A 3 14.43 5.78 -9.80
CA VAL A 3 13.40 5.03 -9.06
C VAL A 3 13.75 5.09 -7.57
N PRO A 4 12.83 5.49 -6.67
CA PRO A 4 13.06 5.40 -5.24
C PRO A 4 13.34 3.94 -4.89
N GLU A 5 14.28 3.74 -3.98
CA GLU A 5 14.59 2.41 -3.46
C GLU A 5 13.32 1.76 -2.88
N TYR A 6 13.17 0.46 -3.12
CA TYR A 6 12.04 -0.32 -2.60
C TYR A 6 12.02 -0.25 -1.06
N PRO A 7 10.97 0.33 -0.43
CA PRO A 7 10.90 0.51 1.03
C PRO A 7 10.49 -0.80 1.71
N ALA A 8 11.35 -1.81 1.58
CA ALA A 8 11.05 -3.20 1.91
C ALA A 8 10.71 -3.40 3.40
N LEU A 9 11.44 -2.70 4.28
CA LEU A 9 11.25 -2.78 5.72
C LEU A 9 9.94 -2.12 6.14
N GLU A 10 9.64 -0.96 5.58
CA GLU A 10 8.43 -0.22 5.87
C GLU A 10 7.19 -0.96 5.37
N ILE A 11 7.26 -1.59 4.19
CA ILE A 11 6.17 -2.45 3.69
C ILE A 11 5.97 -3.66 4.61
N GLN A 12 7.04 -4.32 5.06
CA GLN A 12 6.94 -5.41 6.02
C GLN A 12 6.25 -4.96 7.32
N ASP A 13 6.66 -3.82 7.86
CA ASP A 13 6.11 -3.27 9.10
C ASP A 13 4.63 -2.92 8.95
N TRP A 14 4.23 -2.32 7.83
CA TRP A 14 2.82 -2.04 7.53
C TRP A 14 2.00 -3.31 7.37
N LEU A 15 2.47 -4.31 6.64
CA LEU A 15 1.77 -5.60 6.52
C LEU A 15 1.56 -6.27 7.87
N ARG A 16 2.56 -6.18 8.77
CA ARG A 16 2.43 -6.65 10.15
C ARG A 16 1.34 -5.88 10.89
N VAL A 17 1.29 -4.55 10.77
CA VAL A 17 0.28 -3.69 11.40
C VAL A 17 -1.13 -4.00 10.88
N PHE A 18 -1.32 -4.14 9.57
CA PHE A 18 -2.61 -4.50 8.97
C PHE A 18 -3.11 -5.88 9.40
N CYS A 19 -2.22 -6.78 9.84
CA CYS A 19 -2.61 -8.07 10.41
C CYS A 19 -3.13 -7.97 11.86
N TYR A 20 -3.11 -6.78 12.47
CA TYR A 20 -3.68 -6.54 13.80
C TYR A 20 -4.90 -5.63 13.77
N ASP A 21 -4.92 -4.65 12.88
CA ASP A 21 -6.01 -3.68 12.78
C ASP A 21 -6.19 -3.18 11.34
N SER A 22 -7.30 -2.49 11.10
CA SER A 22 -7.57 -1.83 9.82
C SER A 22 -7.20 -0.35 9.90
N TYR A 23 -6.71 0.20 8.78
CA TYR A 23 -6.33 1.61 8.70
C TYR A 23 -6.81 2.21 7.39
N CYS A 24 -7.12 3.50 7.40
CA CYS A 24 -7.36 4.25 6.18
C CYS A 24 -6.07 4.47 5.39
N ALA A 25 -6.20 4.92 4.13
CA ALA A 25 -5.07 5.10 3.23
C ALA A 25 -4.07 6.17 3.72
N ASP A 26 -4.55 7.18 4.47
CA ASP A 26 -3.70 8.24 5.04
C ASP A 26 -2.54 7.69 5.87
N ALA A 27 -2.76 6.57 6.57
CA ALA A 27 -1.75 5.92 7.39
C ALA A 27 -0.43 5.68 6.61
N MET A 28 -0.55 5.30 5.33
CA MET A 28 0.57 5.00 4.43
C MET A 28 1.26 6.25 3.86
N THR A 29 0.68 7.44 4.01
CA THR A 29 1.35 8.71 3.65
C THR A 29 2.50 9.01 4.60
N SER A 30 2.55 8.34 5.74
CA SER A 30 3.63 8.37 6.71
C SER A 30 4.23 6.98 6.89
N GLY A 31 5.51 6.90 7.28
CA GLY A 31 6.13 5.62 7.64
C GLY A 31 6.64 4.75 6.49
N LEU A 32 6.42 5.11 5.21
CA LEU A 32 7.10 4.45 4.06
C LEU A 32 8.47 5.03 3.73
N THR A 33 8.79 6.22 4.24
CA THR A 33 10.07 6.88 4.06
C THR A 33 10.27 7.94 5.15
N ASN A 34 11.53 8.22 5.48
CA ASN A 34 11.92 9.33 6.35
C ASN A 34 12.06 10.67 5.59
N SER A 35 11.82 10.68 4.28
CA SER A 35 11.87 11.91 3.48
C SER A 35 10.82 12.92 3.94
N LYS A 36 11.17 14.20 3.92
CA LYS A 36 10.22 15.31 4.16
C LYS A 36 9.49 15.75 2.88
N ASP A 37 9.87 15.20 1.73
CA ASP A 37 9.23 15.46 0.45
C ASP A 37 7.82 14.84 0.44
N THR A 38 6.81 15.70 0.48
CA THR A 38 5.39 15.31 0.48
C THR A 38 4.98 14.65 -0.83
N THR A 39 5.51 15.11 -1.97
CA THR A 39 5.25 14.52 -3.28
C THR A 39 5.78 13.09 -3.35
N LEU A 40 6.99 12.84 -2.84
CA LEU A 40 7.54 11.49 -2.77
C LEU A 40 6.71 10.59 -1.84
N ARG A 41 6.31 11.09 -0.68
CA ARG A 41 5.50 10.34 0.28
C ARG A 41 4.13 9.97 -0.28
N TRP A 42 3.46 10.91 -0.95
CA TRP A 42 2.20 10.69 -1.64
C TRP A 42 2.37 9.62 -2.72
N GLN A 43 3.38 9.78 -3.59
CA GLN A 43 3.63 8.82 -4.67
C GLN A 43 3.92 7.41 -4.14
N LEU A 44 4.74 7.27 -3.09
CA LEU A 44 5.03 5.99 -2.46
C LEU A 44 3.79 5.33 -1.83
N ALA A 45 2.93 6.12 -1.19
CA ALA A 45 1.70 5.62 -0.57
C ALA A 45 0.75 5.02 -1.62
N VAL A 46 0.48 5.75 -2.71
CA VAL A 46 -0.35 5.28 -3.82
C VAL A 46 0.23 4.01 -4.43
N ASP A 47 1.51 4.02 -4.77
CA ASP A 47 2.17 2.91 -5.43
C ASP A 47 2.24 1.64 -4.57
N THR A 48 2.42 1.81 -3.26
CA THR A 48 2.47 0.70 -2.31
C THR A 48 1.08 0.12 -2.12
N LEU A 49 0.07 0.95 -1.82
CA LEU A 49 -1.31 0.50 -1.64
C LEU A 49 -1.83 -0.23 -2.88
N TYR A 50 -1.56 0.31 -4.07
CA TYR A 50 -1.98 -0.34 -5.31
C TYR A 50 -1.35 -1.73 -5.46
N ARG A 51 -0.03 -1.87 -5.22
CA ARG A 51 0.66 -3.16 -5.31
C ARG A 51 0.11 -4.18 -4.33
N LEU A 52 -0.16 -3.75 -3.09
CA LEU A 52 -0.68 -4.62 -2.04
C LEU A 52 -2.10 -5.10 -2.35
N LEU A 53 -2.99 -4.22 -2.82
CA LEU A 53 -4.35 -4.58 -3.26
C LEU A 53 -4.34 -5.43 -4.55
N ALA A 54 -3.51 -5.06 -5.53
CA ALA A 54 -3.37 -5.79 -6.79
C ALA A 54 -2.79 -7.20 -6.55
N SER A 55 -2.07 -7.40 -5.46
CA SER A 55 -1.48 -8.68 -5.07
C SER A 55 -2.30 -9.48 -4.06
N ASP A 56 -3.53 -9.04 -3.76
CA ASP A 56 -4.44 -9.70 -2.82
C ASP A 56 -3.86 -9.82 -1.40
N LEU A 57 -3.12 -8.81 -0.97
CA LEU A 57 -2.58 -8.71 0.39
C LEU A 57 -3.45 -7.82 1.28
N LEU A 58 -4.10 -6.83 0.69
CA LEU A 58 -5.05 -5.96 1.37
C LEU A 58 -6.41 -6.04 0.68
N TYR A 59 -7.46 -5.61 1.37
CA TYR A 59 -8.80 -5.40 0.82
C TYR A 59 -9.53 -4.28 1.56
N ILE A 60 -10.65 -3.83 1.02
CA ILE A 60 -11.49 -2.77 1.60
C ILE A 60 -12.83 -3.39 2.03
N PRO A 61 -13.10 -3.58 3.33
CA PRO A 61 -14.30 -4.27 3.80
C PRO A 61 -15.63 -3.60 3.41
N ALA A 62 -15.62 -2.28 3.25
CA ALA A 62 -16.80 -1.50 2.89
C ALA A 62 -17.30 -1.80 1.46
N LEU A 63 -16.41 -2.27 0.58
CA LEU A 63 -16.77 -2.64 -0.79
C LEU A 63 -17.47 -3.99 -0.79
N LYS A 64 -18.79 -3.99 -0.60
CA LYS A 64 -19.63 -5.18 -0.75
C LYS A 64 -19.85 -5.47 -2.23
N ALA A 65 -19.38 -6.62 -2.71
CA ALA A 65 -19.84 -7.18 -3.98
C ALA A 65 -19.94 -8.70 -3.87
N ASP A 66 -20.80 -9.29 -4.70
CA ASP A 66 -20.98 -10.75 -4.76
C ASP A 66 -19.78 -11.45 -5.43
N ASP A 67 -18.89 -10.70 -6.08
CA ASP A 67 -17.73 -11.17 -6.84
C ASP A 67 -16.44 -10.49 -6.33
N SER A 68 -15.46 -11.31 -5.93
CA SER A 68 -14.16 -10.86 -5.42
C SER A 68 -13.34 -10.07 -6.46
N SER A 69 -13.50 -10.36 -7.75
CA SER A 69 -12.82 -9.64 -8.83
C SER A 69 -13.35 -8.21 -8.96
N MET A 70 -14.67 -8.01 -8.78
CA MET A 70 -15.28 -6.69 -8.77
C MET A 70 -14.87 -5.87 -7.54
N MET A 71 -14.79 -6.52 -6.36
CA MET A 71 -14.27 -5.86 -5.15
C MET A 71 -12.85 -5.37 -5.35
N LYS A 72 -11.98 -6.22 -5.90
CA LYS A 72 -10.60 -5.86 -6.21
C LYS A 72 -10.52 -4.70 -7.20
N SER A 73 -11.29 -4.74 -8.29
CA SER A 73 -11.31 -3.64 -9.27
C SER A 73 -11.73 -2.32 -8.63
N ALA A 74 -12.80 -2.32 -7.83
CA ALA A 74 -13.27 -1.12 -7.14
C ALA A 74 -12.24 -0.57 -6.14
N ALA A 75 -11.55 -1.45 -5.41
CA ALA A 75 -10.46 -1.03 -4.51
C ALA A 75 -9.29 -0.40 -5.28
N LEU A 76 -8.89 -0.98 -6.41
CA LEU A 76 -7.84 -0.42 -7.27
C LEU A 76 -8.25 0.93 -7.88
N ASP A 77 -9.50 1.08 -8.28
CA ASP A 77 -10.02 2.35 -8.80
C ASP A 77 -10.08 3.44 -7.73
N TYR A 78 -10.34 3.06 -6.47
CA TYR A 78 -10.19 3.98 -5.34
C TYR A 78 -8.75 4.44 -5.16
N ILE A 79 -7.75 3.55 -5.17
CA ILE A 79 -6.34 3.98 -5.08
C ILE A 79 -5.95 4.88 -6.26
N LYS A 80 -6.45 4.62 -7.47
CA LYS A 80 -6.26 5.53 -8.62
C LYS A 80 -6.89 6.91 -8.39
N SER A 81 -8.01 6.99 -7.67
CA SER A 81 -8.58 8.28 -7.29
C SER A 81 -7.71 9.02 -6.28
N LEU A 82 -7.10 8.33 -5.31
CA LEU A 82 -6.16 8.94 -4.35
C LEU A 82 -4.92 9.54 -5.02
N ALA A 83 -4.52 9.05 -6.20
CA ALA A 83 -3.46 9.66 -6.99
C ALA A 83 -3.81 11.08 -7.50
N ARG A 84 -5.07 11.49 -7.41
CA ARG A 84 -5.56 12.81 -7.83
C ARG A 84 -5.86 13.75 -6.67
N HIS A 85 -5.76 13.25 -5.43
CA HIS A 85 -6.10 14.01 -4.24
C HIS A 85 -4.88 14.13 -3.33
N ASP A 86 -4.40 15.36 -3.09
CA ASP A 86 -3.18 15.58 -2.28
C ASP A 86 -3.49 15.38 -0.79
N PRO A 87 -2.92 14.33 -0.14
CA PRO A 87 -3.12 14.10 1.29
C PRO A 87 -2.51 15.18 2.18
N PHE A 88 -1.66 16.05 1.64
CA PHE A 88 -0.99 17.13 2.35
C PHE A 88 -1.58 18.51 2.05
N SER A 89 -2.66 18.57 1.26
CA SER A 89 -3.38 19.80 0.98
C SER A 89 -3.95 20.43 2.26
N SER A 90 -4.09 21.75 2.26
CA SER A 90 -4.86 22.45 3.29
C SER A 90 -6.37 22.37 3.04
N ASP A 91 -6.79 21.88 1.87
CA ASP A 91 -8.18 21.64 1.54
C ASP A 91 -8.69 20.35 2.21
N ILE A 92 -9.77 20.47 2.96
CA ILE A 92 -10.40 19.34 3.63
C ILE A 92 -11.04 18.37 2.64
N GLU A 93 -11.52 18.85 1.49
CA GLU A 93 -12.11 17.99 0.47
C GLU A 93 -11.03 17.03 -0.05
N GLU A 94 -9.86 17.55 -0.42
CA GLU A 94 -8.70 16.78 -0.88
C GLU A 94 -8.24 15.74 0.16
N THR A 95 -8.03 16.17 1.40
CA THR A 95 -7.55 15.27 2.46
C THR A 95 -8.59 14.22 2.86
N SER A 96 -9.90 14.54 2.82
CA SER A 96 -10.97 13.61 3.25
C SER A 96 -11.02 12.32 2.43
N HIS A 97 -10.59 12.34 1.17
CA HIS A 97 -10.53 11.15 0.33
C HIS A 97 -9.64 10.04 0.91
N TRP A 98 -8.58 10.41 1.64
CA TRP A 98 -7.62 9.46 2.23
C TRP A 98 -8.12 8.77 3.49
N TYR A 99 -9.18 9.31 4.11
CA TYR A 99 -9.81 8.77 5.32
C TYR A 99 -11.10 8.01 5.04
N LEU A 100 -11.49 7.88 3.76
CA LEU A 100 -12.83 7.45 3.38
C LEU A 100 -13.13 6.01 3.80
N TRP A 101 -12.19 5.09 3.58
CA TRP A 101 -12.38 3.67 3.82
C TRP A 101 -11.23 3.03 4.58
N ASP A 102 -11.59 2.12 5.47
CA ASP A 102 -10.66 1.21 6.13
C ASP A 102 -10.11 0.17 5.15
N ILE A 103 -8.84 -0.13 5.30
CA ILE A 103 -8.10 -1.14 4.55
C ILE A 103 -7.63 -2.20 5.56
N SER A 104 -7.86 -3.47 5.22
CA SER A 104 -7.59 -4.61 6.10
C SER A 104 -6.71 -5.65 5.41
N ALA A 105 -5.96 -6.43 6.18
CA ALA A 105 -5.18 -7.56 5.65
C ALA A 105 -6.07 -8.72 5.22
N THR A 106 -5.77 -9.31 4.07
CA THR A 106 -6.40 -10.57 3.63
C THR A 106 -5.82 -11.77 4.39
N ASP A 107 -6.50 -12.92 4.32
CA ASP A 107 -5.97 -14.20 4.84
C ASP A 107 -4.62 -14.56 4.20
N ARG A 108 -4.40 -14.16 2.95
CA ARG A 108 -3.13 -14.35 2.25
C ARG A 108 -2.01 -13.53 2.90
N CYS A 109 -2.28 -12.28 3.27
CA CYS A 109 -1.33 -11.46 4.01
C CYS A 109 -0.99 -12.08 5.37
N HIS A 110 -2.01 -12.48 6.14
CA HIS A 110 -1.80 -13.19 7.41
C HIS A 110 -0.92 -14.44 7.22
N SER A 111 -1.21 -15.26 6.22
CA SER A 111 -0.44 -16.47 5.90
C SER A 111 1.02 -16.17 5.54
N LEU A 112 1.29 -15.07 4.83
CA LEU A 112 2.65 -14.65 4.49
C LEU A 112 3.41 -14.16 5.73
N ILE A 113 2.77 -13.32 6.56
CA ILE A 113 3.34 -12.80 7.81
C ILE A 113 3.73 -13.95 8.74
N ASP A 114 2.87 -14.97 8.88
CA ASP A 114 3.14 -16.14 9.71
C ASP A 114 4.22 -17.04 9.10
N LYS A 115 4.15 -17.31 7.79
CA LYS A 115 5.14 -18.15 7.08
C LYS A 115 6.57 -17.64 7.23
N TYR A 116 6.76 -16.32 7.23
CA TYR A 116 8.08 -15.69 7.34
C TYR A 116 8.43 -15.23 8.75
N GLY A 117 7.63 -15.58 9.76
CA GLY A 117 7.91 -15.32 11.18
C GLY A 117 7.97 -13.83 11.54
N ILE A 118 7.24 -12.97 10.82
CA ILE A 118 7.37 -11.52 10.93
C ILE A 118 6.85 -10.99 12.28
N ARG A 119 5.93 -11.71 12.91
CA ARG A 119 5.38 -11.35 14.23
C ARG A 119 6.44 -11.41 15.34
N ASP A 120 7.34 -12.37 15.25
CA ASP A 120 8.41 -12.59 16.24
C ASP A 120 9.72 -11.87 15.87
N LEU A 121 9.78 -11.31 14.66
CA LEU A 121 10.94 -10.59 14.17
C LEU A 121 11.10 -9.25 14.92
N PRO A 122 12.29 -8.96 15.48
CA PRO A 122 12.55 -7.68 16.13
C PRO A 122 12.25 -6.49 15.21
N GLN A 123 11.77 -5.38 15.79
CA GLN A 123 11.53 -4.16 15.03
C GLN A 123 12.84 -3.66 14.38
N GLY A 124 12.76 -3.28 13.11
CA GLY A 124 13.91 -2.81 12.34
C GLY A 124 14.70 -3.92 11.63
N GLU A 125 14.38 -5.19 11.89
CA GLU A 125 14.96 -6.30 11.13
C GLU A 125 14.12 -6.61 9.88
N LEU A 126 14.79 -6.92 8.77
CA LEU A 126 14.15 -7.20 7.48
C LEU A 126 14.20 -8.69 7.15
N SER A 127 13.04 -9.31 6.96
CA SER A 127 12.94 -10.68 6.49
C SER A 127 13.21 -10.76 4.98
N GLN A 128 14.42 -11.20 4.62
CA GLN A 128 14.80 -11.39 3.22
C GLN A 128 13.86 -12.37 2.48
N GLY A 129 13.31 -13.36 3.20
CA GLY A 129 12.35 -14.31 2.65
C GLY A 129 11.03 -13.65 2.24
N LEU A 130 10.50 -12.74 3.08
CA LEU A 130 9.31 -11.97 2.74
C LEU A 130 9.58 -11.02 1.57
N VAL A 131 10.72 -10.34 1.58
CA VAL A 131 11.11 -9.42 0.50
C VAL A 131 11.12 -10.11 -0.86
N ALA A 132 11.78 -11.28 -0.94
CA ALA A 132 11.80 -12.07 -2.16
C ALA A 132 10.40 -12.54 -2.59
N ALA A 133 9.55 -12.90 -1.63
CA ALA A 133 8.17 -13.30 -1.89
C ALA A 133 7.33 -12.12 -2.43
N LEU A 134 7.47 -10.93 -1.86
CA LEU A 134 6.77 -9.73 -2.32
C LEU A 134 7.22 -9.34 -3.73
N HIS A 135 8.51 -9.36 -4.03
CA HIS A 135 9.00 -9.10 -5.40
C HIS A 135 8.40 -10.08 -6.42
N SER A 136 8.40 -11.37 -6.10
CA SER A 136 7.83 -12.40 -6.97
C SER A 136 6.34 -12.18 -7.17
N LEU A 137 5.62 -11.93 -6.07
CA LEU A 137 4.19 -11.71 -6.07
C LEU A 137 3.78 -10.46 -6.87
N PHE A 138 4.51 -9.37 -6.70
CA PHE A 138 4.27 -8.12 -7.44
C PHE A 138 4.52 -8.33 -8.94
N ALA A 139 5.57 -9.05 -9.32
CA ALA A 139 5.83 -9.39 -10.71
C ALA A 139 4.72 -10.29 -11.31
N GLU A 140 4.27 -11.31 -10.58
CA GLU A 140 3.17 -12.19 -10.98
C GLU A 140 1.86 -11.42 -11.23
N ASN A 141 1.61 -10.36 -10.46
CA ASN A 141 0.42 -9.51 -10.59
C ASN A 141 0.64 -8.30 -11.51
N GLN A 142 1.73 -8.26 -12.29
CA GLN A 142 2.05 -7.19 -13.25
C GLN A 142 2.15 -5.79 -12.61
N VAL A 143 2.65 -5.74 -11.38
CA VAL A 143 2.83 -4.52 -10.60
C VAL A 143 4.23 -4.49 -9.97
N ALA A 144 5.25 -4.90 -10.74
CA ALA A 144 6.62 -5.01 -10.25
C ALA A 144 7.12 -3.66 -9.71
N TRP A 145 8.05 -3.69 -8.75
CA TRP A 145 8.59 -2.45 -8.20
C TRP A 145 9.41 -1.66 -9.23
N SER A 146 9.96 -2.33 -10.25
CA SER A 146 10.64 -1.70 -11.38
C SER A 146 9.75 -0.76 -12.18
N ASP A 147 8.43 -0.94 -12.11
CA ASP A 147 7.45 -0.22 -12.91
C ASP A 147 7.05 1.11 -12.25
N TYR A 148 7.94 1.70 -11.45
CA TYR A 148 7.67 2.92 -10.70
C TYR A 148 7.78 4.19 -11.55
N PRO A 149 6.86 5.17 -11.41
CA PRO A 149 5.61 5.06 -10.64
C PRO A 149 4.60 4.21 -11.41
N LEU A 150 3.87 3.36 -10.68
CA LEU A 150 2.82 2.54 -11.28
C LEU A 150 1.59 3.37 -11.63
N ILE A 151 1.26 4.33 -10.75
CA ILE A 151 0.25 5.36 -10.98
C ILE A 151 0.88 6.71 -10.70
N ALA A 152 1.01 7.55 -11.71
CA ALA A 152 1.51 8.91 -11.51
C ALA A 152 0.50 9.75 -10.71
N ILE A 153 0.96 10.41 -9.66
CA ILE A 153 0.16 11.39 -8.92
C ILE A 153 -0.01 12.70 -9.72
N SER A 154 -1.12 13.38 -9.50
CA SER A 154 -1.41 14.67 -10.13
C SER A 154 -0.82 15.81 -9.29
N THR A 155 0.35 16.31 -9.68
CA THR A 155 1.01 17.44 -8.99
C THR A 155 0.59 18.82 -9.51
N ASP A 156 -0.27 18.88 -10.52
CA ASP A 156 -0.64 20.11 -11.24
C ASP A 156 -1.88 20.83 -10.67
N GLN A 157 -2.09 20.76 -9.35
CA GLN A 157 -3.18 21.48 -8.65
C GLN A 157 -2.66 22.71 -7.90
#